data_AF-A0A534ZVW5-F1
#
_entry.id   AF-A0A534ZVW5-F1
#
_cell.length_a   1.000
_cell.length_b   1.000
_cell.length_c   1.000
_cell.angle_alpha   90.00
_cell.angle_beta   90.00
_cell.angle_gamma   90.00
#
_symmetry.space_group_name_H-M   'P 1'
#
loop_
_entity.id
_entity.type
_entity.pdbx_description
1 polymer ?
#
loop_
_entity_poly.entity_id
_entity_poly.type
_entity_poly.pdbx_seq_one_letter_code
_entity_poly.pdbx_strand_id
1 'polypeptide(L)'
;MMHHHGTYWTGCGPHARAAWEEAAPWVAAASGLFFGGAAFGVRRPLRFLAFQLDLEEAQTRELARILDELKTERAQASVDHRRMSAALADLLAEDSFDATRAAEAGRARVESAERMRQATVRALDRLHRVLRPEQRAKLALLIRTGAVVL
;
A
#
# COMPACT_ATOMS: atom_id res chain seq x y z
N MET A 1 9.25 -26.96 -53.12
CA MET A 1 7.89 -27.50 -52.91
C MET A 1 7.23 -26.66 -51.82
N MET A 2 6.12 -26.00 -52.19
CA MET A 2 5.12 -25.31 -51.36
C MET A 2 5.53 -24.00 -50.64
N HIS A 3 5.16 -22.89 -51.29
CA HIS A 3 4.78 -21.61 -50.68
C HIS A 3 3.50 -21.77 -49.86
N HIS A 4 3.30 -20.96 -48.80
CA HIS A 4 2.00 -20.34 -48.50
C HIS A 4 2.18 -19.03 -47.70
N HIS A 5 1.50 -18.00 -48.20
CA HIS A 5 1.18 -16.69 -47.61
C HIS A 5 0.27 -16.87 -46.37
N GLY A 6 0.02 -15.95 -45.45
CA GLY A 6 0.19 -14.50 -45.32
C GLY A 6 -0.84 -13.98 -44.30
N THR A 7 -0.63 -12.76 -43.76
CA THR A 7 -1.61 -11.84 -43.09
C THR A 7 -2.36 -12.39 -41.86
N TYR A 8 -2.76 -11.64 -40.84
CA TYR A 8 -3.48 -10.37 -40.80
C TYR A 8 -3.41 -9.74 -39.39
N TRP A 9 -3.38 -8.42 -39.35
CA TRP A 9 -3.69 -7.60 -38.16
C TRP A 9 -5.21 -7.61 -37.88
N THR A 10 -5.59 -7.21 -36.65
CA THR A 10 -6.93 -6.86 -36.11
C THR A 10 -7.76 -7.96 -35.44
N GLY A 11 -7.97 -7.77 -34.13
CA GLY A 11 -9.05 -8.35 -33.34
C GLY A 11 -9.47 -7.36 -32.25
N CYS A 12 -10.56 -6.63 -32.51
CA CYS A 12 -11.28 -5.80 -31.55
C CYS A 12 -12.45 -6.65 -31.01
N GLY A 13 -12.59 -6.79 -29.68
CA GLY A 13 -13.72 -7.43 -29.00
C GLY A 13 -13.47 -7.60 -27.48
N PRO A 14 -14.52 -7.76 -26.65
CA PRO A 14 -15.28 -6.67 -26.03
C PRO A 14 -14.91 -6.40 -24.56
N HIS A 15 -15.33 -5.22 -24.06
CA HIS A 15 -15.14 -4.76 -22.69
C HIS A 15 -15.65 -5.72 -21.60
N ALA A 16 -14.82 -5.82 -20.55
CA ALA A 16 -15.17 -5.91 -19.12
C ALA A 16 -16.10 -7.04 -18.66
N ARG A 17 -15.50 -8.09 -18.11
CA ARG A 17 -15.88 -8.56 -16.77
C ARG A 17 -14.67 -8.41 -15.85
N ALA A 18 -14.81 -7.48 -14.91
CA ALA A 18 -13.80 -7.20 -13.92
C ALA A 18 -13.65 -8.43 -13.02
N ALA A 19 -12.43 -8.99 -12.97
CA ALA A 19 -12.06 -10.13 -12.14
C ALA A 19 -11.89 -9.69 -10.68
N TRP A 20 -13.00 -9.37 -10.00
CA TRP A 20 -13.02 -9.05 -8.57
C TRP A 20 -13.61 -10.16 -7.68
N GLU A 21 -13.88 -11.36 -8.21
CA GLU A 21 -14.55 -12.41 -7.43
C GLU A 21 -13.69 -13.58 -6.94
N GLU A 22 -12.38 -13.67 -7.23
CA GLU A 22 -11.57 -14.81 -6.77
C GLU A 22 -10.19 -14.41 -6.23
N ALA A 23 -10.15 -13.49 -5.26
CA ALA A 23 -8.98 -13.32 -4.41
C ALA A 23 -9.32 -13.80 -2.99
N ALA A 24 -8.63 -14.85 -2.54
CA ALA A 24 -8.79 -15.41 -1.21
C ALA A 24 -8.71 -14.32 -0.11
N PRO A 25 -9.66 -14.26 0.83
CA PRO A 25 -9.85 -13.12 1.74
C PRO A 25 -8.71 -12.87 2.75
N TRP A 26 -7.71 -13.75 2.84
CA TRP A 26 -6.56 -13.62 3.75
C TRP A 26 -5.29 -13.06 3.07
N VAL A 27 -5.26 -12.88 1.75
CA VAL A 27 -4.14 -12.23 1.03
C VAL A 27 -4.35 -10.71 0.87
N ALA A 28 -5.54 -10.20 1.19
CA ALA A 28 -5.85 -8.77 1.20
C ALA A 28 -5.26 -7.99 2.40
N ALA A 29 -4.58 -8.67 3.33
CA ALA A 29 -4.24 -8.11 4.65
C ALA A 29 -2.96 -7.25 4.70
N ALA A 30 -2.30 -6.92 3.58
CA ALA A 30 -0.99 -6.24 3.61
C ALA A 30 -0.89 -4.92 2.84
N SER A 31 -1.99 -4.27 2.43
CA SER A 31 -1.88 -2.99 1.69
C SER A 31 -3.09 -2.06 1.86
N GLY A 32 -3.25 -1.47 3.05
CA GLY A 32 -3.72 -0.08 3.10
C GLY A 32 -2.54 0.80 2.64
N LEU A 33 -2.63 1.70 1.66
CA LEU A 33 -3.61 2.77 1.54
C LEU A 33 -3.94 3.20 0.10
N PHE A 34 -5.14 3.80 0.00
CA PHE A 34 -5.67 4.74 -0.99
C PHE A 34 -6.72 4.26 -1.99
N PHE A 35 -6.81 2.97 -2.33
CA PHE A 35 -7.99 2.38 -2.98
C PHE A 35 -7.95 0.86 -2.73
N GLY A 36 -9.10 0.26 -2.46
CA GLY A 36 -9.20 -1.19 -2.30
C GLY A 36 -8.59 -1.94 -3.50
N GLY A 37 -7.80 -2.97 -3.20
CA GLY A 37 -7.52 -4.06 -4.12
C GLY A 37 -6.45 -3.86 -5.20
N ALA A 38 -5.85 -2.67 -5.39
CA ALA A 38 -4.76 -2.54 -6.35
C ALA A 38 -3.66 -1.62 -5.84
N ALA A 39 -2.48 -2.20 -5.63
CA ALA A 39 -1.25 -1.51 -5.24
C ALA A 39 -0.91 -0.40 -6.25
N PHE A 40 -1.30 0.83 -5.97
CA PHE A 40 -0.94 1.97 -6.81
C PHE A 40 -0.12 2.97 -6.00
N GLY A 41 1.12 3.18 -6.47
CA GLY A 41 2.11 4.06 -5.84
C GLY A 41 1.67 5.52 -5.73
N VAL A 42 2.60 6.36 -5.26
CA VAL A 42 2.38 7.75 -4.81
C VAL A 42 1.55 8.63 -5.76
N ARG A 43 1.64 8.41 -7.08
CA ARG A 43 1.07 9.31 -8.09
C ARG A 43 -0.46 9.42 -8.05
N ARG A 44 -1.19 8.33 -7.85
CA ARG A 44 -2.67 8.36 -7.87
C ARG A 44 -3.23 9.02 -6.59
N PRO A 45 -2.78 8.62 -5.38
CA PRO A 45 -3.15 9.32 -4.15
C PRO A 45 -2.80 10.80 -4.18
N LEU A 46 -1.60 11.14 -4.67
CA LEU A 46 -1.14 12.52 -4.77
C LEU A 46 -2.06 13.36 -5.65
N ARG A 47 -2.40 12.88 -6.85
CA ARG A 47 -3.31 13.60 -7.76
C ARG A 47 -4.70 13.82 -7.16
N PHE A 48 -5.24 12.79 -6.51
CA PHE A 48 -6.55 12.89 -5.85
C PHE A 48 -6.53 13.92 -4.73
N LEU A 49 -5.55 13.85 -3.83
CA LEU A 49 -5.43 14.78 -2.70
C LEU A 49 -5.08 16.20 -3.14
N ALA A 50 -4.22 16.37 -4.15
CA ALA A 50 -3.90 17.67 -4.71
C ALA A 50 -5.14 18.38 -5.25
N PHE A 51 -5.97 17.66 -6.01
CA PHE A 51 -7.24 18.17 -6.52
C PHE A 51 -8.25 18.43 -5.40
N GLN A 52 -8.44 17.47 -4.49
CA GLN A 52 -9.45 17.61 -3.45
C GLN A 52 -9.11 18.71 -2.45
N LEU A 53 -7.85 18.84 -2.05
CA LEU A 53 -7.45 19.82 -1.04
C LEU A 53 -7.02 21.16 -1.65
N ASP A 54 -7.10 21.31 -2.97
CA ASP A 54 -6.63 22.50 -3.68
C ASP A 54 -5.21 22.88 -3.23
N LEU A 55 -4.29 21.91 -3.38
CA LEU A 55 -2.92 22.06 -2.90
C LEU A 55 -2.09 22.93 -3.84
N GLU A 56 -1.37 23.87 -3.27
CA GLU A 56 -0.34 24.61 -4.00
C GLU A 56 0.90 23.73 -4.28
N GLU A 57 1.81 24.21 -5.11
CA GLU A 57 2.99 23.44 -5.53
C GLU A 57 3.88 23.03 -4.35
N ALA A 58 4.07 23.91 -3.36
CA ALA A 58 4.85 23.61 -2.17
C ALA A 58 4.20 22.49 -1.33
N GLN A 59 2.89 22.58 -1.09
CA GLN A 59 2.12 21.56 -0.37
C GLN A 59 2.11 20.23 -1.12
N THR A 60 1.98 20.26 -2.46
CA THR A 60 1.97 19.07 -3.31
C THR A 60 3.32 18.34 -3.25
N ARG A 61 4.44 19.08 -3.32
CA ARG A 61 5.78 18.51 -3.18
C ARG A 61 5.98 17.85 -1.82
N GLU A 62 5.52 18.49 -0.76
CA GLU A 62 5.64 17.93 0.59
C GLU A 62 4.78 16.68 0.76
N LEU A 63 3.53 16.70 0.28
CA LEU A 63 2.66 15.53 0.29
C LEU A 63 3.27 14.37 -0.51
N ALA A 64 3.92 14.65 -1.64
CA ALA A 64 4.60 13.61 -2.42
C ALA A 64 5.70 12.91 -1.61
N ARG A 65 6.52 13.67 -0.85
CA ARG A 65 7.54 13.11 0.05
C ARG A 65 6.94 12.25 1.14
N ILE A 66 5.90 12.75 1.81
CA ILE A 66 5.18 12.03 2.86
C ILE A 66 4.65 10.69 2.33
N LEU A 67 4.00 10.71 1.16
CA LEU A 67 3.46 9.50 0.54
C LEU A 67 4.56 8.50 0.14
N ASP A 68 5.72 8.98 -0.31
CA ASP A 68 6.84 8.12 -0.69
C ASP A 68 7.53 7.46 0.51
N GLU A 69 7.70 8.21 1.61
CA GLU A 69 8.18 7.67 2.89
C GLU A 69 7.23 6.59 3.41
N LEU A 70 5.93 6.89 3.47
CA LEU A 70 4.92 5.93 3.93
C LEU A 70 4.81 4.69 3.02
N LYS A 71 5.06 4.84 1.71
CA LYS A 71 5.13 3.70 0.79
C LYS A 71 6.37 2.84 1.08
N THR A 72 7.51 3.47 1.35
CA THR A 72 8.77 2.78 1.67
C THR A 72 8.64 1.96 2.94
N GLU A 73 8.10 2.55 4.01
CA GLU A 73 7.85 1.84 5.27
C GLU A 73 6.92 0.64 5.10
N ARG A 74 5.90 0.75 4.22
CA ARG A 74 4.98 -0.37 3.95
C ARG A 74 5.65 -1.47 3.15
N ALA A 75 6.47 -1.11 2.17
CA ALA A 75 7.26 -2.07 1.42
C ALA A 75 8.21 -2.83 2.37
N GLN A 76 8.86 -2.12 3.30
CA GLN A 76 9.71 -2.73 4.31
C GLN A 76 8.92 -3.67 5.24
N ALA A 77 7.76 -3.23 5.74
CA ALA A 77 6.89 -4.07 6.55
C ALA A 77 6.42 -5.34 5.81
N SER A 78 6.14 -5.26 4.50
CA SER A 78 5.81 -6.44 3.69
C SER A 78 7.00 -7.39 3.56
N VAL A 79 8.22 -6.88 3.44
CA VAL A 79 9.44 -7.71 3.40
C VAL A 79 9.65 -8.39 4.75
N ASP A 80 9.56 -7.65 5.84
CA ASP A 80 9.71 -8.17 7.21
C ASP A 80 8.65 -9.22 7.51
N HIS A 81 7.41 -9.01 7.06
CA HIS A 81 6.34 -10.00 7.18
C HIS A 81 6.67 -11.31 6.46
N ARG A 82 7.19 -11.24 5.23
CA ARG A 82 7.61 -12.44 4.48
C ARG A 82 8.75 -13.19 5.17
N ARG A 83 9.73 -12.46 5.71
CA ARG A 83 10.86 -13.04 6.47
C ARG A 83 10.37 -13.75 7.73
N MET A 84 9.49 -13.11 8.50
CA MET A 84 8.85 -13.72 9.66
C MET A 84 8.11 -15.00 9.26
N SER A 85 7.26 -14.94 8.23
CA SER A 85 6.48 -16.10 7.79
C SER A 85 7.37 -17.27 7.34
N ALA A 86 8.49 -16.99 6.66
CA ALA A 86 9.46 -18.01 6.29
C ALA A 86 10.11 -18.64 7.53
N ALA A 87 10.61 -17.83 8.47
CA ALA A 87 11.22 -18.33 9.71
C ALA A 87 10.26 -19.16 10.55
N LEU A 88 8.99 -18.78 10.62
CA LEU A 88 7.95 -19.57 11.30
C LEU A 88 7.63 -20.87 10.57
N ALA A 89 7.61 -20.87 9.24
CA ALA A 89 7.42 -22.09 8.45
C ALA A 89 8.58 -23.08 8.66
N ASP A 90 9.83 -22.58 8.67
CA ASP A 90 11.01 -23.39 8.94
C ASP A 90 10.94 -24.03 10.34
N LEU A 91 10.56 -23.26 11.37
CA LEU A 91 10.37 -23.77 12.73
C LEU A 91 9.30 -24.85 12.85
N LEU A 92 8.24 -24.79 12.04
CA LEU A 92 7.18 -25.80 12.02
C LEU A 92 7.62 -27.09 11.32
N ALA A 93 8.66 -27.03 10.50
CA ALA A 93 9.21 -28.20 9.80
C ALA A 93 10.27 -28.95 10.63
N GLU A 94 10.71 -28.39 11.76
CA GLU A 94 11.68 -29.02 12.66
C GLU A 94 11.02 -30.11 13.54
N ASP A 95 11.81 -31.08 14.01
CA ASP A 95 11.33 -32.20 14.84
C ASP A 95 10.80 -31.77 16.22
N SER A 96 11.17 -30.58 16.67
CA SER A 96 10.74 -30.01 17.95
C SER A 96 10.48 -28.52 17.85
N PHE A 97 9.42 -28.05 18.50
CA PHE A 97 9.06 -26.64 18.49
C PHE A 97 9.94 -25.81 19.44
N ASP A 98 10.66 -24.83 18.91
CA ASP A 98 11.37 -23.81 19.69
C ASP A 98 10.52 -22.53 19.83
N ALA A 99 9.88 -22.40 21.00
CA ALA A 99 9.05 -21.25 21.32
C ALA A 99 9.84 -19.92 21.37
N THR A 100 11.13 -19.96 21.70
CA THR A 100 11.98 -18.77 21.79
C THR A 100 12.26 -18.23 20.40
N ARG A 101 12.67 -19.09 19.47
CA ARG A 101 12.88 -18.71 18.06
C ARG A 101 11.58 -18.25 17.39
N ALA A 102 10.45 -18.87 17.72
CA ALA A 102 9.14 -18.42 17.22
C ALA A 102 8.79 -17.01 17.72
N ALA A 103 9.04 -16.72 19.00
CA ALA A 103 8.84 -15.39 19.57
C ALA A 103 9.78 -14.34 18.93
N GLU A 104 11.04 -14.69 18.68
CA GLU A 104 12.00 -13.83 17.99
C GLU A 104 11.59 -13.51 16.56
N ALA A 105 11.14 -14.50 15.79
CA ALA A 105 10.59 -14.28 14.46
C ALA A 105 9.38 -13.31 14.51
N GLY A 106 8.51 -13.47 15.51
CA GLY A 106 7.35 -12.61 15.72
C GLY A 106 7.69 -11.15 16.12
N ARG A 107 8.83 -10.90 16.78
CA ARG A 107 9.25 -9.54 17.17
C ARG A 107 9.38 -8.60 15.98
N ALA A 108 9.89 -9.08 14.85
CA ALA A 108 10.04 -8.28 13.64
C ALA A 108 8.70 -7.66 13.18
N ARG A 109 7.58 -8.38 13.33
CA ARG A 109 6.24 -7.85 12.99
C ARG A 109 5.82 -6.70 13.91
N VAL A 110 6.10 -6.82 15.21
CA VAL A 110 5.79 -5.77 16.20
C VAL A 110 6.61 -4.52 15.91
N GLU A 111 7.91 -4.69 15.65
CA GLU A 111 8.81 -3.58 15.30
C GLU A 111 8.42 -2.88 13.99
N SER A 112 8.02 -3.63 12.96
CA SER A 112 7.52 -3.04 11.72
C SER A 112 6.19 -2.30 11.92
N ALA A 113 5.29 -2.81 12.76
CA ALA A 113 4.05 -2.10 13.10
C ALA A 113 4.32 -0.80 13.87
N GLU A 114 5.29 -0.81 14.78
CA GLU A 114 5.69 0.35 15.55
C GLU A 114 6.35 1.43 14.67
N ARG A 115 7.23 1.02 13.74
CA ARG A 115 7.79 1.93 12.72
C ARG A 115 6.70 2.56 11.84
N MET A 116 5.72 1.75 11.40
CA MET A 116 4.57 2.24 10.63
C MET A 116 3.76 3.28 11.41
N ARG A 117 3.44 2.99 12.68
CA ARG A 117 2.73 3.90 13.57
C ARG A 117 3.45 5.24 13.69
N GLN A 118 4.76 5.20 13.95
CA GLN A 118 5.57 6.41 14.07
C GLN A 118 5.63 7.20 12.76
N ALA A 119 5.75 6.52 11.61
CA ALA A 119 5.73 7.16 10.30
C ALA A 119 4.38 7.85 10.03
N THR A 120 3.26 7.22 10.35
CA THR A 120 1.92 7.82 10.23
C THR A 120 1.77 9.05 11.13
N VAL A 121 2.22 9.00 12.39
CA VAL A 121 2.16 10.17 13.28
C VAL A 121 3.00 11.32 12.74
N ARG A 122 4.23 11.05 12.26
CA ARG A 122 5.08 12.06 11.62
C ARG A 122 4.45 12.66 10.37
N ALA A 123 3.81 11.82 9.54
CA ALA A 123 3.09 12.27 8.36
C ALA A 123 1.95 13.22 8.74
N LEU A 124 1.14 12.89 9.75
CA LEU A 124 0.04 13.73 10.21
C LEU A 124 0.53 15.07 10.77
N ASP A 125 1.61 15.09 11.55
CA ASP A 125 2.22 16.32 12.04
C ASP A 125 2.69 17.23 10.89
N ARG A 126 3.39 16.66 9.90
CA ARG A 126 3.84 17.41 8.71
C ARG A 126 2.67 17.96 7.90
N LEU A 127 1.64 17.13 7.65
CA LEU A 127 0.42 17.56 6.97
C LEU A 127 -0.27 18.69 7.74
N HIS A 128 -0.36 18.58 9.06
CA HIS A 128 -0.98 19.62 9.89
C HIS A 128 -0.26 20.96 9.76
N ARG A 129 1.08 20.95 9.69
CA ARG A 129 1.90 22.16 9.54
C ARG A 129 1.77 22.82 8.18
N VAL A 130 1.73 22.03 7.10
CA VAL A 130 1.71 22.60 5.73
C VAL A 130 0.32 22.94 5.21
N LEU A 131 -0.72 22.26 5.69
CA LEU A 131 -2.09 22.49 5.25
C LEU A 131 -2.73 23.64 6.03
N ARG A 132 -3.52 24.45 5.32
CA ARG A 132 -4.38 25.49 5.91
C ARG A 132 -5.54 24.87 6.69
N PRO A 133 -6.15 25.58 7.66
CA PRO A 133 -7.25 25.05 8.47
C PRO A 133 -8.40 24.43 7.66
N GLU A 134 -8.79 25.04 6.54
CA GLU A 134 -9.87 24.59 5.66
C GLU A 134 -9.50 23.27 4.96
N GLN A 135 -8.24 23.17 4.51
CA GLN A 135 -7.70 21.95 3.89
C GLN A 135 -7.63 20.81 4.91
N ARG A 136 -7.24 21.10 6.16
CA ARG A 136 -7.24 20.10 7.24
C ARG A 136 -8.65 19.61 7.57
N ALA A 137 -9.64 20.50 7.60
CA ALA A 137 -11.04 20.11 7.79
C ALA A 137 -11.54 19.19 6.67
N LYS A 138 -11.20 19.49 5.42
CA LYS A 138 -11.55 18.65 4.26
C LYS A 138 -10.83 17.30 4.31
N LEU A 139 -9.55 17.26 4.66
CA LEU A 139 -8.80 16.02 4.85
C LEU A 139 -9.41 15.15 5.96
N ALA A 140 -9.78 15.77 7.10
CA ALA A 140 -10.44 15.06 8.20
C ALA A 140 -11.78 14.44 7.77
N LEU A 141 -12.56 15.14 6.92
CA LEU A 141 -13.78 14.58 6.34
C LEU A 141 -13.48 13.38 5.44
N LEU A 142 -12.48 13.48 4.55
CA LEU A 142 -12.07 12.37 3.69
C LEU A 142 -11.62 11.14 4.47
N ILE A 143 -10.94 11.34 5.61
CA ILE A 143 -10.55 10.24 6.51
C ILE A 143 -11.79 9.63 7.17
N ARG A 144 -12.69 10.45 7.71
CA ARG A 144 -13.90 9.98 8.40
C ARG A 144 -14.84 9.19 7.48
N THR A 145 -14.90 9.54 6.19
CA THR A 145 -15.73 8.83 5.20
C THR A 145 -15.04 7.62 4.58
N GLY A 146 -13.78 7.35 4.94
CA GLY A 146 -13.00 6.26 4.36
C GLY A 146 -12.53 6.51 2.92
N ALA A 147 -12.74 7.71 2.37
CA ALA A 147 -12.16 8.12 1.09
C ALA A 147 -10.63 8.19 1.15
N VAL A 148 -10.09 8.43 2.36
CA VAL A 148 -8.68 8.28 2.71
C VAL A 148 -8.60 7.36 3.93
N VAL A 149 -7.67 6.41 3.90
CA VAL A 149 -7.37 5.54 5.05
C VAL A 149 -5.95 5.88 5.52
N LEU A 150 -5.57 5.56 6.76
CA LEU A 150 -4.22 5.77 7.32
C LEU A 150 -3.51 4.44 7.65
#